data_AF-A0A2E9Q9U0-F1
#
_entry.id   AF-A0A2E9Q9U0-F1
#
_cell.length_a   1.000
_cell.length_b   1.000
_cell.length_c   1.000
_cell.angle_alpha   90.00
_cell.angle_beta   90.00
_cell.angle_gamma   90.00
#
_symmetry.space_group_name_H-M   'P 1'
#
loop_
_entity.id
_entity.type
_entity.pdbx_description
1 polymer ?
#
loop_
_entity_poly.entity_id
_entity_poly.type
_entity_poly.pdbx_seq_one_letter_code
_entity_poly.pdbx_strand_id
1 'polypeptide(L)'
;MEWEKVLRDSVKNGTVRELHLRHIPVLKTCENWNAVEEVGLIDHQTRFAHYKGIIVKYGERIFYVPEKRMEALAPYRPWKTKVKLKVTDPEKK
;
A
#
# COMPACT_ATOMS: atom_id res chain seq x y z
N MET A 1 -12.35 13.14 4.89
CA MET A 1 -13.30 12.93 3.78
C MET A 1 -12.78 13.31 2.38
N GLU A 2 -11.64 14.00 2.19
CA GLU A 2 -11.05 14.16 0.84
C GLU A 2 -9.94 13.15 0.52
N TRP A 3 -9.16 12.73 1.52
CA TRP A 3 -8.02 11.80 1.32
C TRP A 3 -8.42 10.36 0.94
N GLU A 4 -9.52 9.86 1.51
CA GLU A 4 -10.02 8.49 1.23
C GLU A 4 -10.57 8.38 -0.20
N LYS A 5 -11.21 9.44 -0.70
CA LYS A 5 -11.62 9.53 -2.11
C LYS A 5 -10.41 9.64 -3.03
N VAL A 6 -9.43 10.47 -2.68
CA VAL A 6 -8.20 10.62 -3.48
C VAL A 6 -7.41 9.31 -3.54
N LEU A 7 -7.26 8.55 -2.45
CA LEU A 7 -6.55 7.26 -2.49
C LEU A 7 -7.31 6.19 -3.27
N ARG A 8 -8.63 6.14 -3.13
CA ARG A 8 -9.49 5.23 -3.90
C ARG A 8 -9.51 5.57 -5.40
N ASP A 9 -9.39 6.85 -5.74
CA ASP A 9 -9.26 7.32 -7.13
C ASP A 9 -7.81 7.22 -7.65
N SER A 10 -6.82 7.26 -6.75
CA SER A 10 -5.40 7.17 -7.10
C SER A 10 -4.96 5.78 -7.45
N VAL A 11 -5.60 4.75 -6.89
CA VAL A 11 -5.47 3.36 -7.37
C VAL A 11 -6.43 3.15 -8.54
N LYS A 12 -6.18 3.87 -9.64
CA LYS A 12 -6.84 3.64 -10.92
C LYS A 12 -5.90 2.88 -11.84
N ASN A 13 -6.39 1.82 -12.47
CA ASN A 13 -5.64 1.01 -13.43
C ASN A 13 -4.30 0.44 -12.90
N GLY A 14 -4.25 0.07 -11.62
CA GLY A 14 -3.04 -0.54 -11.05
C GLY A 14 -1.83 0.41 -10.95
N THR A 15 -2.07 1.72 -10.92
CA THR A 15 -1.04 2.73 -10.66
C THR A 15 -1.32 3.48 -9.37
N VAL A 16 -0.30 4.06 -8.75
CA VAL A 16 -0.43 4.94 -7.57
C VAL A 16 0.56 6.08 -7.70
N ARG A 17 0.18 7.31 -7.33
CA ARG A 17 1.12 8.44 -7.38
C ARG A 17 2.08 8.41 -6.20
N GLU A 18 3.35 8.73 -6.44
CA GLU A 18 4.37 8.78 -5.37
C GLU A 18 3.96 9.71 -4.22
N LEU A 19 3.42 10.89 -4.56
CA LEU A 19 2.93 11.88 -3.59
C LEU A 19 1.96 11.23 -2.59
N HIS A 20 0.97 10.50 -3.07
CA HIS A 20 -0.03 9.88 -2.22
C HIS A 20 0.56 8.79 -1.34
N LEU A 21 1.53 8.04 -1.86
CA LEU A 21 2.19 6.99 -1.11
C LEU A 21 2.88 7.51 0.16
N ARG A 22 3.47 8.71 0.08
CA ARG A 22 4.10 9.41 1.20
C ARG A 22 3.10 9.81 2.30
N HIS A 23 1.84 9.98 1.96
CA HIS A 23 0.76 10.34 2.88
C HIS A 23 0.00 9.12 3.45
N ILE A 24 0.20 7.92 2.90
CA ILE A 24 -0.49 6.73 3.39
C ILE A 24 0.08 6.33 4.76
N PRO A 25 -0.77 6.19 5.79
CA PRO A 25 -0.31 5.75 7.10
C PRO A 25 0.17 4.30 7.06
N VAL A 26 1.24 4.03 7.80
CA VAL A 26 1.77 2.68 7.95
C VAL A 26 0.91 1.91 8.96
N LEU A 27 0.37 0.74 8.57
CA LEU A 27 -0.39 -0.12 9.47
C LEU A 27 0.57 -0.81 10.45
N LYS A 28 0.71 -0.25 11.65
CA LYS A 28 1.60 -0.77 12.70
C LYS A 28 1.04 -2.05 13.31
N THR A 29 -0.20 -2.00 13.76
CA THR A 29 -0.95 -3.08 14.39
C THR A 29 -2.41 -2.98 13.97
N CYS A 30 -3.10 -4.11 13.91
CA CYS A 30 -4.55 -4.17 13.80
C CYS A 30 -5.05 -5.34 14.65
N GLU A 31 -6.27 -5.23 15.15
CA GLU A 31 -6.89 -6.26 15.97
C GLU A 31 -7.12 -7.55 15.18
N ASN A 32 -7.50 -7.43 13.90
CA ASN A 32 -7.72 -8.58 13.04
C ASN A 32 -7.03 -8.43 11.68
N TRP A 33 -5.85 -9.05 11.55
CA TRP A 33 -5.12 -9.09 10.28
C TRP A 33 -5.87 -9.84 9.18
N ASN A 34 -6.80 -10.75 9.50
CA ASN A 34 -7.58 -11.45 8.49
C ASN A 34 -8.71 -10.59 7.88
N ALA A 35 -9.14 -9.54 8.58
CA ALA A 35 -10.15 -8.59 8.08
C ALA A 35 -9.56 -7.51 7.16
N VAL A 36 -8.24 -7.53 6.96
CA VAL A 36 -7.54 -6.59 6.08
C VAL A 36 -7.70 -7.07 4.63
N GLU A 37 -8.15 -6.21 3.72
CA GLU A 37 -8.24 -6.50 2.29
C GLU A 37 -6.94 -6.09 1.58
N GLU A 38 -6.38 -6.98 0.77
CA GLU A 38 -5.16 -6.71 0.01
C GLU A 38 -5.49 -5.92 -1.26
N VAL A 39 -4.95 -4.71 -1.42
CA VAL A 39 -5.19 -3.86 -2.60
C VAL A 39 -4.14 -4.13 -3.68
N GLY A 40 -2.85 -4.15 -3.29
CA GLY A 40 -1.77 -4.47 -4.21
C GLY A 40 -0.38 -4.19 -3.66
N LEU A 41 0.60 -4.89 -4.22
CA LEU A 41 2.01 -4.81 -3.89
C LEU A 41 2.64 -3.56 -4.47
N ILE A 42 3.55 -2.94 -3.74
CA ILE A 42 4.35 -1.82 -4.21
C ILE A 42 5.81 -2.19 -4.10
N ASP A 43 6.53 -1.96 -5.19
CA ASP A 43 7.97 -2.05 -5.27
C ASP A 43 8.43 -0.81 -6.04
N HIS A 44 8.83 0.23 -5.30
CA HIS A 44 9.24 1.51 -5.87
C HIS A 44 10.41 2.10 -5.11
N GLN A 45 11.52 2.31 -5.83
CA GLN A 45 12.71 2.94 -5.31
C GLN A 45 12.74 4.40 -5.70
N THR A 46 12.64 5.28 -4.69
CA THR A 46 12.83 6.72 -4.85
C THR A 46 14.30 7.09 -4.62
N ARG A 47 14.65 8.35 -4.85
CA ARG A 47 16.00 8.88 -4.59
C ARG A 47 16.40 8.79 -3.10
N PHE A 48 15.44 8.79 -2.18
CA PHE A 48 15.71 8.89 -0.73
C PHE A 48 15.13 7.73 0.08
N ALA A 49 14.26 6.91 -0.50
CA ALA A 49 13.55 5.84 0.21
C ALA A 49 13.16 4.71 -0.75
N HIS A 50 13.15 3.48 -0.22
CA HIS A 50 12.65 2.32 -0.94
C HIS A 50 11.30 1.90 -0.35
N TYR A 51 10.23 2.09 -1.13
CA TYR A 51 8.90 1.64 -0.78
C TYR A 51 8.66 0.25 -1.33
N LYS A 52 8.91 -0.75 -0.49
CA LYS A 52 8.66 -2.16 -0.78
C LYS A 52 7.69 -2.74 0.25
N GLY A 53 6.52 -3.18 -0.21
CA GLY A 53 5.46 -3.66 0.66
C GLY A 53 4.12 -3.85 -0.05
N ILE A 54 3.03 -3.75 0.70
CA ILE A 54 1.67 -3.94 0.22
C ILE A 54 0.76 -2.82 0.73
N ILE A 55 -0.10 -2.33 -0.16
CA ILE A 55 -1.23 -1.49 0.22
C ILE A 55 -2.40 -2.39 0.58
N VAL A 56 -2.96 -2.11 1.74
CA VAL A 56 -4.09 -2.85 2.27
C VAL A 56 -5.19 -1.89 2.69
N LYS A 57 -6.41 -2.37 2.67
CA LYS A 57 -7.57 -1.67 3.18
C LYS A 57 -8.04 -2.36 4.45
N TYR A 58 -8.23 -1.62 5.52
CA TYR A 58 -8.74 -2.13 6.78
C TYR A 58 -9.90 -1.24 7.23
N GLY A 59 -11.10 -1.82 7.26
CA GLY A 59 -12.36 -1.07 7.37
C GLY A 59 -12.53 -0.12 6.17
N GLU A 60 -12.70 1.16 6.46
CA GLU A 60 -12.86 2.21 5.43
C GLU A 60 -11.54 2.89 5.04
N ARG A 61 -10.43 2.57 5.74
CA ARG A 61 -9.14 3.24 5.57
C ARG A 61 -8.13 2.39 4.81
N ILE A 62 -7.21 3.06 4.13
CA ILE A 62 -6.11 2.45 3.40
C ILE A 62 -4.81 2.64 4.19
N PHE A 63 -4.00 1.60 4.22
CA PHE A 63 -2.73 1.58 4.91
C PHE A 63 -1.64 0.93 4.08
N TYR A 64 -0.41 1.29 4.41
CA TYR A 64 0.79 0.67 3.86
C TYR A 64 1.39 -0.32 4.87
N VAL A 65 1.71 -1.52 4.40
CA VAL A 65 2.41 -2.54 5.18
C VAL A 65 3.76 -2.79 4.51
N PRO A 66 4.90 -2.52 5.18
CA PRO A 66 6.21 -2.75 4.60
C PRO A 66 6.51 -4.25 4.47
N GLU A 67 7.38 -4.60 3.53
CA GLU A 67 7.80 -5.99 3.25
C GLU A 67 8.22 -6.74 4.52
N LYS A 68 9.08 -6.15 5.35
CA LYS A 68 9.51 -6.75 6.63
C LYS A 68 8.34 -7.20 7.51
N ARG A 69 7.24 -6.45 7.50
CA ARG A 69 6.03 -6.79 8.27
C ARG A 69 5.20 -7.85 7.55
N MET A 70 5.16 -7.84 6.22
CA MET A 70 4.56 -8.93 5.46
C MET A 70 5.24 -10.26 5.74
N GLU A 71 6.58 -10.29 5.75
CA GLU A 71 7.37 -11.48 6.05
C GLU A 71 7.13 -11.97 7.49
N ALA A 72 7.10 -11.07 8.46
CA ALA A 72 6.78 -11.41 9.85
C ALA A 72 5.36 -11.97 10.03
N LEU A 73 4.41 -11.53 9.20
CA LEU A 73 3.01 -11.98 9.24
C LEU A 73 2.73 -13.18 8.32
N ALA A 74 3.61 -13.50 7.37
CA ALA A 74 3.46 -14.61 6.44
C ALA A 74 3.09 -15.96 7.10
N PRO A 75 3.67 -16.36 8.26
CA PRO A 75 3.28 -17.62 8.91
C PRO A 75 1.87 -17.59 9.53
N TYR A 76 1.35 -16.41 9.87
CA TYR A 76 0.02 -16.27 10.48
C TYR A 76 -1.06 -15.93 9.45
N ARG A 77 -0.67 -15.29 8.36
CA ARG A 77 -1.55 -14.81 7.31
C ARG A 77 -0.88 -14.96 5.94
N PRO A 78 -1.34 -15.89 5.10
CA PRO A 78 -0.85 -15.98 3.73
C PRO A 78 -1.36 -14.78 2.92
N TRP A 79 -0.44 -13.99 2.39
CA TRP A 79 -0.73 -12.90 1.44
C TRP A 79 -1.09 -13.53 0.07
N LYS A 80 -2.28 -13.26 -0.44
CA LYS A 80 -2.80 -13.89 -1.67
C LYS A 80 -2.73 -12.95 -2.88
N THR A 81 -2.48 -11.66 -2.68
CA THR A 81 -2.52 -10.70 -3.79
C THR A 81 -1.33 -10.84 -4.73
N LYS A 82 -1.63 -10.91 -6.03
CA LYS A 82 -0.64 -10.87 -7.12
C LYS A 82 -0.64 -9.53 -7.86
N VAL A 83 -1.51 -8.61 -7.44
CA VAL A 83 -1.64 -7.30 -8.07
C VAL A 83 -0.44 -6.47 -7.69
N LYS A 84 0.37 -6.08 -8.68
CA LYS A 84 1.47 -5.12 -8.51
C LYS A 84 1.00 -3.75 -8.93
N LEU A 85 1.11 -2.79 -8.03
CA LEU A 85 0.82 -1.38 -8.28
C LEU A 85 2.09 -0.70 -8.78
N LYS A 86 1.99 0.02 -9.89
CA LYS A 86 3.08 0.81 -10.45
C LYS A 86 3.03 2.21 -9.88
N VAL A 87 4.13 2.67 -9.30
CA VAL A 87 4.20 4.05 -8.82
C VAL A 87 4.49 4.98 -9.99
N THR A 88 3.67 6.01 -10.19
CA THR A 88 3.86 7.04 -11.21
C THR A 88 4.32 8.32 -10.54
N ASP A 89 5.52 8.78 -10.91
CA ASP A 89 6.07 10.06 -10.51
C ASP A 89 5.60 11.17 -11.45
N PRO A 90 5.05 12.28 -10.93
CA PRO A 90 4.75 13.45 -11.74
C PRO A 90 6.02 14.26 -12.12
N GLU A 91 7.18 13.98 -11.51
CA GLU A 91 8.43 14.76 -11.73
C GLU A 91 9.32 14.26 -12.87
N LYS A 92 8.95 13.20 -13.61
CA LYS A 92 9.62 12.87 -14.88
C LYS A 92 8.92 13.56 -16.04
N LYS A 93 9.24 14.84 -16.25
CA LYS A 93 8.99 15.53 -17.52
C LYS A 93 10.26 16.17 -18.02
#